data_AF-A0A914JT04-F1
#
_entry.id   AF-A0A914JT04-F1
#
_cell.length_a   1.000
_cell.length_b   1.000
_cell.length_c   1.000
_cell.angle_alpha   90.00
_cell.angle_beta   90.00
_cell.angle_gamma   90.00
#
_symmetry.space_group_name_H-M   'P 1'
#
loop_
_entity.id
_entity.type
_entity.pdbx_description
1 polymer ?
#
loop_
_entity_poly.entity_id
_entity_poly.type
_entity_poly.pdbx_seq_one_letter_code
_entity_poly.pdbx_strand_id
1 'polypeptide(L)'
;MRKLYSGLNFVANQGRLGERPFMPLSNGQKQVVMGRLTYDNSISLNLTTPVQPEWELEWDMPRSKFESKSKNFYDLLRSTHEDGAECTIKRGQYVKSFDGKSYKLPMTTCYTILAKDCVEDSKFALMAKKIAADKDELKLKFITQKKVYELYRNQDKMVVKVDDMIVRESELENYGIYRIANQDIYEIRCDFTAASVRFDGINIIVRIGDEYMNRQCGICGHYNGDRTDELRKSDNEEARNLREFHSSYLYTGADCDPSAIEALERDSSEEGTEEKYQMDVDEDYNTEDKKENIQPVQKTQVYETHNDICFSRSPVPECPEGSSPSESRNMNVVYNCVRRSSKTARAALANLRTQDVVQVEAGNKHERRVEIPTTCISAY
;
A
#
# COMPACT_ATOMS: atom_id res chain seq x y z
N MET A 1 -24.07 -12.74 -20.90
CA MET A 1 -24.34 -11.48 -21.63
C MET A 1 -24.31 -10.32 -20.64
N ARG A 2 -23.30 -9.46 -20.79
CA ARG A 2 -23.32 -7.99 -20.65
C ARG A 2 -23.90 -7.30 -19.40
N LYS A 3 -22.98 -6.49 -18.83
CA LYS A 3 -23.13 -5.12 -18.30
C LYS A 3 -23.79 -4.96 -16.94
N LEU A 4 -23.36 -4.07 -16.05
CA LEU A 4 -22.17 -3.24 -15.78
C LEU A 4 -22.72 -2.14 -14.84
N TYR A 5 -21.96 -1.85 -13.79
CA TYR A 5 -22.16 -0.79 -12.81
C TYR A 5 -22.52 0.58 -13.41
N SER A 6 -23.41 1.33 -12.74
CA SER A 6 -23.36 2.79 -12.72
C SER A 6 -24.03 3.38 -11.48
N GLY A 7 -23.25 4.14 -10.71
CA GLY A 7 -23.72 5.33 -10.00
C GLY A 7 -24.48 5.13 -8.70
N LEU A 8 -23.79 5.36 -7.58
CA LEU A 8 -24.42 5.93 -6.38
C LEU A 8 -25.09 7.26 -6.75
N ASN A 9 -26.37 7.18 -7.11
CA ASN A 9 -27.28 8.31 -7.09
C ASN A 9 -27.85 8.41 -5.67
N PHE A 10 -27.46 9.42 -4.90
CA PHE A 10 -28.32 9.86 -3.80
C PHE A 10 -29.50 10.63 -4.41
N VAL A 11 -30.58 9.89 -4.67
CA VAL A 11 -31.92 10.41 -4.87
C VAL A 11 -32.61 10.46 -3.51
N ALA A 12 -32.99 11.64 -3.05
CA ALA A 12 -34.25 11.88 -2.33
C ALA A 12 -34.43 13.38 -2.11
N ASN A 13 -35.18 14.02 -2.99
CA ASN A 13 -35.88 15.24 -2.63
C ASN A 13 -37.34 15.07 -3.07
N GLN A 14 -38.20 14.67 -2.14
CA GLN A 14 -39.63 14.95 -2.19
C GLN A 14 -40.18 15.07 -0.77
N GLY A 15 -40.51 16.29 -0.37
CA GLY A 15 -41.15 16.62 0.90
C GLY A 15 -41.05 18.11 1.25
N ARG A 16 -41.84 18.93 0.55
CA ARG A 16 -42.00 20.41 0.64
C ARG A 16 -41.73 21.05 2.01
N LEU A 17 -40.99 22.18 1.99
CA LEU A 17 -41.42 23.49 2.49
C LEU A 17 -40.45 24.59 1.99
N GLY A 18 -40.98 25.59 1.27
CA GLY A 18 -40.30 26.84 0.92
C GLY A 18 -39.43 26.83 -0.35
N GLU A 19 -40.04 26.98 -1.52
CA GLU A 19 -39.32 27.18 -2.78
C GLU A 19 -38.53 28.50 -2.79
N ARG A 20 -37.20 28.43 -2.78
CA ARG A 20 -36.34 29.37 -3.51
C ARG A 20 -35.22 28.58 -4.21
N PRO A 21 -35.05 28.71 -5.54
CA PRO A 21 -34.03 27.96 -6.25
C PRO A 21 -32.63 28.46 -5.85
N PHE A 22 -31.79 27.57 -5.33
CA PHE A 22 -30.35 27.82 -5.22
C PHE A 22 -29.78 28.07 -6.62
N MET A 23 -29.13 29.22 -6.82
CA MET A 23 -28.44 29.51 -8.08
C MET A 23 -27.29 28.52 -8.28
N PRO A 24 -27.06 28.04 -9.52
CA PRO A 24 -25.92 27.18 -9.82
C PRO A 24 -24.62 27.96 -9.65
N LEU A 25 -23.71 27.43 -8.83
CA LEU A 25 -22.34 27.92 -8.70
C LEU A 25 -21.61 27.66 -10.03
N SER A 26 -20.98 28.69 -10.59
CA SER A 26 -20.15 28.56 -11.78
C SER A 26 -18.73 28.11 -11.42
N ASN A 27 -18.20 27.19 -12.24
CA ASN A 27 -16.81 26.74 -12.35
C ASN A 27 -15.95 26.66 -11.06
N GLY A 28 -15.83 25.45 -10.51
CA GLY A 28 -14.60 24.99 -9.84
C GLY A 28 -14.46 25.21 -8.33
N GLN A 29 -15.48 25.70 -7.61
CA GLN A 29 -15.40 25.85 -6.15
C GLN A 29 -15.91 24.60 -5.41
N LYS A 30 -15.10 24.07 -4.48
CA LYS A 30 -15.47 22.96 -3.58
C LYS A 30 -16.12 23.50 -2.31
N GLN A 31 -17.20 22.88 -1.85
CA GLN A 31 -17.77 23.13 -0.52
C GLN A 31 -16.93 22.44 0.55
N VAL A 32 -16.69 23.11 1.66
CA VAL A 32 -16.05 22.52 2.85
C VAL A 32 -17.11 22.42 3.94
N VAL A 33 -17.33 21.20 4.43
CA VAL A 33 -18.25 20.92 5.54
C VAL A 33 -17.40 20.57 6.76
N MET A 34 -17.51 21.38 7.81
CA MET A 34 -16.83 21.15 9.09
C MET A 34 -17.89 20.79 10.13
N GLY A 35 -17.80 19.59 10.70
CA GLY A 35 -18.71 19.13 11.75
C GLY A 35 -18.08 19.26 13.13
N ARG A 36 -18.87 19.70 14.12
CA ARG A 36 -18.47 19.72 15.54
C ARG A 36 -19.53 19.01 16.38
N LEU A 37 -19.07 18.07 17.21
CA LEU A 37 -19.87 17.47 18.27
C LEU A 37 -20.00 18.44 19.44
N THR A 38 -21.24 18.69 19.86
CA THR A 38 -21.58 19.51 21.02
C THR A 38 -21.79 18.64 22.26
N TYR A 39 -21.77 19.25 23.44
CA TYR A 39 -21.82 18.55 24.73
C TYR A 39 -23.15 17.84 25.01
N ASP A 40 -24.20 18.17 24.27
CA ASP A 40 -25.53 17.53 24.26
C ASP A 40 -25.65 16.40 23.24
N ASN A 41 -24.53 15.98 22.60
CA ASN A 41 -24.47 14.95 21.56
C ASN A 41 -25.25 15.27 20.27
N SER A 42 -25.57 16.54 20.00
CA SER A 42 -25.99 16.96 18.65
C SER A 42 -24.75 17.17 17.75
N ILE A 43 -24.93 17.03 16.43
CA ILE A 43 -23.88 17.32 15.45
C ILE A 43 -24.25 18.64 14.78
N SER A 44 -23.45 19.67 15.04
CA SER A 44 -23.52 20.93 14.32
C SER A 44 -22.65 20.82 13.05
N LEU A 45 -23.26 21.01 11.88
CA LEU A 45 -22.56 21.00 10.60
C LEU A 45 -22.48 22.43 10.07
N ASN A 46 -21.26 22.97 10.01
CA ASN A 46 -21.01 24.27 9.43
C ASN A 46 -20.58 24.12 7.98
N LEU A 47 -21.44 24.60 7.09
CA LEU A 47 -21.17 24.71 5.66
C LEU A 47 -20.68 26.12 5.36
N THR A 48 -19.41 26.24 4.97
CA THR A 48 -18.83 27.54 4.60
C THR A 48 -18.74 27.64 3.09
N THR A 49 -19.35 28.67 2.51
CA THR A 49 -19.13 29.04 1.09
C THR A 49 -18.35 30.36 1.01
N PRO A 50 -17.61 30.61 -0.09
CA PRO A 50 -16.78 31.83 -0.21
C PRO A 50 -17.57 33.14 -0.32
N VAL A 51 -18.91 33.10 -0.32
CA VAL A 51 -19.77 34.27 -0.55
C VAL A 51 -20.85 34.35 0.56
N GLN A 52 -20.47 34.89 1.73
CA GLN A 52 -21.34 35.38 2.83
C GLN A 52 -22.05 34.31 3.71
N PRO A 53 -22.51 34.65 4.94
CA PRO A 53 -22.11 33.92 6.16
C PRO A 53 -23.01 32.75 6.58
N GLU A 54 -22.33 31.82 7.28
CA GLU A 54 -22.74 30.75 8.20
C GLU A 54 -24.23 30.37 8.23
N TRP A 55 -24.52 29.16 7.75
CA TRP A 55 -25.76 28.45 8.07
C TRP A 55 -25.43 27.33 9.07
N GLU A 56 -25.89 27.47 10.31
CA GLU A 56 -25.97 26.36 11.27
C GLU A 56 -27.23 25.55 10.94
N LEU A 57 -27.04 24.34 10.42
CA LEU A 57 -28.11 23.35 10.31
C LEU A 57 -28.00 22.42 11.51
N GLU A 58 -28.82 22.65 12.54
CA GLU A 58 -29.00 21.72 13.65
C GLU A 58 -29.93 20.58 13.23
N TRP A 59 -29.42 19.35 13.31
CA TRP A 59 -30.20 18.13 13.08
C TRP A 59 -30.37 17.39 14.40
N ASP A 60 -31.59 17.42 14.95
CA ASP A 60 -31.96 16.60 16.10
C ASP A 60 -32.41 15.20 15.65
N MET A 61 -31.55 14.20 15.87
CA MET A 61 -31.93 12.79 15.67
C MET A 61 -32.21 12.09 17.01
N PRO A 62 -33.38 11.45 17.17
CA PRO A 62 -33.76 10.80 18.43
C PRO A 62 -32.94 9.52 18.71
N ARG A 63 -32.57 9.37 20.00
CA ARG A 63 -31.73 8.30 20.58
C ARG A 63 -32.05 6.86 20.15
N SER A 64 -33.30 6.55 19.80
CA SER A 64 -33.74 5.18 19.50
C SER A 64 -33.15 4.60 18.20
N LYS A 65 -32.56 5.42 17.33
CA LYS A 65 -31.79 4.95 16.16
C LYS A 65 -30.29 4.75 16.43
N PHE A 66 -29.80 5.12 17.62
CA PHE A 66 -28.37 5.12 17.93
C PHE A 66 -27.88 3.87 18.66
N GLU A 67 -28.77 3.11 19.30
CA GLU A 67 -28.37 1.97 20.16
C GLU A 67 -28.01 0.66 19.43
N SER A 68 -27.81 0.65 18.12
CA SER A 68 -27.28 -0.57 17.45
C SER A 68 -26.23 -0.35 16.36
N LYS A 69 -25.70 0.86 16.18
CA LYS A 69 -24.80 1.17 15.05
C LYS A 69 -23.56 1.99 15.37
N SER A 70 -23.05 1.94 16.62
CA SER A 70 -21.69 2.40 16.93
C SER A 70 -20.59 1.54 16.25
N LYS A 71 -20.96 0.44 15.59
CA LYS A 71 -20.07 -0.35 14.73
C LYS A 71 -19.80 0.26 13.35
N ASN A 72 -20.60 1.21 12.87
CA ASN A 72 -20.58 1.57 11.45
C ASN A 72 -19.45 2.50 10.99
N PHE A 73 -18.81 3.30 11.86
CA PHE A 73 -17.64 4.09 11.42
C PHE A 73 -16.40 3.20 11.27
N TYR A 74 -16.20 2.30 12.24
CA TYR A 74 -15.12 1.31 12.19
C TYR A 74 -15.36 0.23 11.12
N ASP A 75 -16.60 -0.19 10.87
CA ASP A 75 -16.94 -1.09 9.77
C ASP A 75 -16.81 -0.41 8.39
N LEU A 76 -16.98 0.92 8.30
CA LEU A 76 -16.71 1.69 7.08
C LEU A 76 -15.20 1.80 6.80
N LEU A 77 -14.37 1.91 7.85
CA LEU A 77 -12.90 1.78 7.75
C LEU A 77 -12.48 0.32 7.50
N ARG A 78 -13.28 -0.66 7.93
CA ARG A 78 -13.07 -2.08 7.67
C ARG A 78 -13.43 -2.44 6.23
N SER A 79 -14.42 -1.80 5.62
CA SER A 79 -14.72 -1.95 4.20
C SER A 79 -13.64 -1.34 3.31
N THR A 80 -12.91 -0.31 3.77
CA THR A 80 -11.70 0.18 3.07
C THR A 80 -10.47 -0.73 3.26
N HIS A 81 -10.57 -1.81 4.05
CA HIS A 81 -9.53 -2.84 4.18
C HIS A 81 -9.78 -4.08 3.31
N GLU A 82 -10.91 -4.16 2.59
CA GLU A 82 -11.07 -5.14 1.50
C GLU A 82 -10.37 -4.67 0.21
N ASP A 83 -10.15 -3.35 0.05
CA ASP A 83 -9.47 -2.71 -1.07
C ASP A 83 -8.05 -2.24 -0.69
N GLY A 84 -7.22 -3.13 -0.15
CA GLY A 84 -5.84 -2.81 0.25
C GLY A 84 -4.91 -4.00 0.10
N ALA A 85 -3.61 -3.77 0.27
CA ALA A 85 -2.61 -4.83 0.17
C ALA A 85 -2.08 -5.30 1.53
N GLU A 86 -1.70 -6.57 1.59
CA GLU A 86 -1.12 -7.22 2.75
C GLU A 86 0.28 -7.76 2.42
N CYS A 87 1.27 -7.35 3.20
CA CYS A 87 2.61 -7.93 3.21
C CYS A 87 2.82 -8.73 4.49
N THR A 88 3.44 -9.92 4.38
CA THR A 88 3.71 -10.78 5.54
C THR A 88 5.18 -11.15 5.62
N ILE A 89 5.74 -11.09 6.82
CA ILE A 89 7.07 -11.61 7.14
C ILE A 89 6.87 -12.65 8.23
N LYS A 90 7.12 -13.92 7.90
CA LYS A 90 6.91 -15.04 8.81
C LYS A 90 8.22 -15.53 9.42
N ARG A 91 8.12 -16.41 10.42
CA ARG A 91 9.27 -17.18 10.94
C ARG A 91 10.08 -17.79 9.78
N GLY A 92 11.40 -17.83 9.91
CA GLY A 92 12.30 -18.20 8.82
C GLY A 92 12.53 -17.07 7.80
N GLN A 93 11.96 -15.89 8.06
CA GLN A 93 12.18 -14.65 7.31
C GLN A 93 11.71 -14.77 5.85
N TYR A 94 10.62 -15.52 5.67
CA TYR A 94 9.87 -15.59 4.43
C TYR A 94 8.97 -14.37 4.30
N VAL A 95 9.23 -13.59 3.26
CA VAL A 95 8.47 -12.40 2.88
C VAL A 95 7.46 -12.79 1.82
N LYS A 96 6.23 -12.29 1.95
CA LYS A 96 5.25 -12.15 0.86
C LYS A 96 4.97 -10.67 0.72
N SER A 97 5.28 -10.11 -0.44
CA SER A 97 5.12 -8.68 -0.77
C SER A 97 3.66 -8.27 -0.95
N PHE A 98 3.39 -6.98 -1.12
CA PHE A 98 2.05 -6.45 -1.38
C PHE A 98 1.43 -6.97 -2.68
N ASP A 99 2.23 -7.13 -3.73
CA ASP A 99 1.77 -7.72 -5.00
C ASP A 99 1.85 -9.26 -4.98
N GLY A 100 2.22 -9.84 -3.82
CA GLY A 100 2.13 -11.27 -3.55
C GLY A 100 3.31 -12.10 -4.04
N LYS A 101 4.46 -11.48 -4.35
CA LYS A 101 5.71 -12.20 -4.62
C LYS A 101 6.33 -12.68 -3.30
N SER A 102 6.78 -13.94 -3.30
CA SER A 102 7.36 -14.57 -2.11
C SER A 102 8.85 -14.80 -2.28
N TYR A 103 9.63 -14.52 -1.25
CA TYR A 103 11.08 -14.79 -1.22
C TYR A 103 11.58 -14.82 0.23
N LYS A 104 12.73 -15.46 0.44
CA LYS A 104 13.39 -15.55 1.74
C LYS A 104 14.45 -14.46 1.82
N LEU A 105 14.42 -13.67 2.88
CA LEU A 105 15.35 -12.54 3.02
C LEU A 105 15.89 -12.48 4.46
N PRO A 106 17.18 -12.82 4.66
CA PRO A 106 17.71 -12.94 5.99
C PRO A 106 17.73 -11.59 6.72
N MET A 107 17.02 -11.44 7.85
CA MET A 107 17.08 -10.24 8.68
C MET A 107 18.40 -10.18 9.44
N THR A 108 18.88 -8.97 9.71
CA THR A 108 20.10 -8.73 10.48
C THR A 108 19.80 -8.01 11.79
N THR A 109 20.82 -7.73 12.58
CA THR A 109 20.72 -6.84 13.76
C THR A 109 20.64 -5.36 13.37
N CYS A 110 20.70 -5.03 12.08
CA CYS A 110 20.42 -3.69 11.56
C CYS A 110 18.95 -3.54 11.19
N TYR A 111 18.41 -2.34 11.37
CA TYR A 111 17.04 -2.07 10.93
C TYR A 111 16.95 -2.19 9.41
N THR A 112 16.02 -3.01 8.94
CA THR A 112 15.64 -3.09 7.53
C THR A 112 14.32 -2.35 7.34
N ILE A 113 14.24 -1.50 6.31
CA ILE A 113 13.00 -0.81 5.94
C ILE A 113 12.07 -1.81 5.27
N LEU A 114 11.04 -2.23 6.00
CA LEU A 114 10.04 -3.17 5.50
C LEU A 114 9.05 -2.47 4.59
N ALA A 115 8.55 -1.32 5.01
CA ALA A 115 7.46 -0.63 4.33
C ALA A 115 7.51 0.87 4.63
N LYS A 116 7.58 1.73 3.61
CA LYS A 116 7.62 3.18 3.77
C LYS A 116 6.87 3.90 2.65
N ASP A 117 6.14 4.95 3.02
CA ASP A 117 5.57 5.90 2.06
C ASP A 117 6.67 6.81 1.48
N CYS A 118 7.05 6.60 0.23
CA CYS A 118 8.25 7.18 -0.38
C CYS A 118 7.94 8.42 -1.25
N VAL A 119 7.00 9.24 -0.77
CA VAL A 119 6.71 10.59 -1.29
C VAL A 119 7.22 11.67 -0.32
N GLU A 120 7.28 12.93 -0.77
CA GLU A 120 7.77 14.08 0.03
C GLU A 120 7.12 14.17 1.42
N ASP A 121 5.80 13.99 1.50
CA ASP A 121 5.02 14.04 2.75
C ASP A 121 4.76 12.63 3.30
N SER A 122 5.82 11.84 3.46
CA SER A 122 5.77 10.45 3.96
C SER A 122 4.87 10.33 5.20
N LYS A 123 3.84 9.48 5.11
CA LYS A 123 2.90 9.24 6.23
C LYS A 123 3.45 8.26 7.27
N PHE A 124 4.22 7.26 6.84
CA PHE A 124 4.77 6.25 7.74
C PHE A 124 6.05 5.60 7.22
N ALA A 125 6.81 4.99 8.14
CA ALA A 125 7.89 4.06 7.86
C ALA A 125 7.87 2.92 8.88
N LEU A 126 7.98 1.68 8.41
CA LEU A 126 8.04 0.47 9.21
C LEU A 126 9.39 -0.21 9.00
N MET A 127 10.04 -0.53 10.11
CA MET A 127 11.35 -1.14 10.13
C MET A 127 11.37 -2.30 11.13
N ALA A 128 12.20 -3.30 10.88
CA ALA A 128 12.47 -4.36 11.84
C ALA A 128 13.94 -4.77 11.84
N LYS A 129 14.39 -5.34 12.94
CA LYS A 129 15.70 -5.98 13.09
C LYS A 129 15.62 -7.18 14.01
N LYS A 130 16.56 -8.12 13.92
CA LYS A 130 16.74 -9.16 14.94
C LYS A 130 17.19 -8.52 16.26
N ILE A 131 16.68 -9.04 17.38
CA ILE A 131 17.13 -8.61 18.72
C ILE A 131 18.58 -9.04 18.96
N ALA A 132 18.96 -10.23 18.45
CA ALA A 132 20.32 -10.75 18.43
C ALA A 132 20.51 -11.63 17.18
N ALA A 133 21.77 -11.84 16.76
CA ALA A 133 22.07 -12.58 15.53
C ALA A 133 21.57 -14.05 15.55
N ASP A 134 21.58 -14.68 16.72
CA ASP A 134 21.18 -16.07 16.98
C ASP A 134 19.69 -16.24 17.35
N LYS A 135 18.92 -15.15 17.35
CA LYS A 135 17.51 -15.12 17.80
C LYS A 135 16.57 -14.82 16.65
N ASP A 136 15.46 -15.56 16.54
CA ASP A 136 14.43 -15.27 15.54
C ASP A 136 13.54 -14.08 15.93
N GLU A 137 13.56 -13.70 17.21
CA GLU A 137 12.78 -12.59 17.71
C GLU A 137 13.25 -11.26 17.11
N LEU A 138 12.26 -10.47 16.70
CA LEU A 138 12.44 -9.18 16.06
C LEU A 138 12.13 -8.04 17.02
N LYS A 139 12.75 -6.89 16.76
CA LYS A 139 12.34 -5.58 17.27
C LYS A 139 11.72 -4.79 16.12
N LEU A 140 10.43 -4.48 16.26
CA LEU A 140 9.67 -3.66 15.33
C LEU A 140 9.82 -2.18 15.69
N LYS A 141 9.91 -1.31 14.68
CA LYS A 141 9.82 0.14 14.81
C LYS A 141 8.88 0.69 13.73
N PHE A 142 7.74 1.24 14.16
CA PHE A 142 6.75 1.84 13.27
C PHE A 142 6.66 3.35 13.55
N ILE A 143 7.08 4.13 12.56
CA ILE A 143 7.16 5.59 12.63
C ILE A 143 5.99 6.15 11.83
N THR A 144 5.24 7.05 12.44
CA THR A 144 4.18 7.84 11.77
C THR A 144 4.47 9.32 11.94
N GLN A 145 3.69 10.18 11.30
CA GLN A 145 3.80 11.64 11.49
C GLN A 145 3.51 12.10 12.93
N LYS A 146 2.82 11.29 13.74
CA LYS A 146 2.38 11.67 15.10
C LYS A 146 3.14 10.97 16.22
N LYS A 147 3.51 9.71 16.00
CA LYS A 147 4.02 8.80 17.04
C LYS A 147 5.05 7.83 16.48
N VAL A 148 5.99 7.44 17.32
CA VAL A 148 6.94 6.35 17.07
C VAL A 148 6.61 5.19 17.99
N TYR A 149 6.28 4.03 17.40
CA TYR A 149 5.98 2.80 18.12
C TYR A 149 7.19 1.86 18.04
N GLU A 150 7.60 1.27 19.17
CA GLU A 150 8.56 0.17 19.20
C GLU A 150 7.99 -1.03 19.95
N LEU A 151 8.03 -2.21 19.34
CA LEU A 151 7.53 -3.46 19.94
C LEU A 151 8.62 -4.53 19.86
N TYR A 152 8.81 -5.28 20.95
CA TYR A 152 9.75 -6.41 21.01
C TYR A 152 9.41 -7.34 22.18
N ARG A 153 9.79 -8.62 22.08
CA ARG A 153 9.69 -9.54 23.23
C ARG A 153 10.91 -9.40 24.14
N ASN A 154 10.65 -9.39 25.45
CA ASN A 154 11.66 -9.51 26.48
C ASN A 154 11.17 -10.52 27.53
N GLN A 155 11.91 -11.61 27.73
CA GLN A 155 11.54 -12.70 28.64
C GLN A 155 10.08 -13.16 28.43
N ASP A 156 9.74 -13.47 27.16
CA ASP A 156 8.41 -13.88 26.69
C ASP A 156 7.28 -12.85 26.81
N LYS A 157 7.51 -11.68 27.40
CA LYS A 157 6.53 -10.59 27.47
C LYS A 157 6.74 -9.59 26.34
N MET A 158 5.64 -9.15 25.73
CA MET A 158 5.70 -8.04 24.78
C MET A 158 5.97 -6.73 25.53
N VAL A 159 7.02 -6.03 25.13
CA VAL A 159 7.30 -4.66 25.55
C VAL A 159 6.85 -3.72 24.44
N VAL A 160 6.00 -2.77 24.80
CA VAL A 160 5.49 -1.74 23.89
C VAL A 160 6.01 -0.39 24.35
N LYS A 161 6.64 0.35 23.44
CA LYS A 161 7.03 1.74 23.64
C LYS A 161 6.33 2.65 22.64
N VAL A 162 5.92 3.81 23.10
CA VAL A 162 5.44 4.91 22.26
C VAL A 162 6.22 6.16 22.63
N ASP A 163 6.86 6.78 21.65
CA ASP A 163 7.70 7.97 21.83
C ASP A 163 8.73 7.77 22.97
N ASP A 164 9.43 6.63 22.90
CA ASP A 164 10.43 6.15 23.88
C ASP A 164 9.91 5.83 25.30
N MET A 165 8.63 6.03 25.57
CA MET A 165 7.99 5.68 26.84
C MET A 165 7.40 4.27 26.82
N ILE A 166 7.69 3.46 27.83
CA ILE A 166 7.05 2.15 28.00
C ILE A 166 5.57 2.36 28.35
N VAL A 167 4.68 1.76 27.56
CA VAL A 167 3.22 1.86 27.73
C VAL A 167 2.72 0.64 28.49
N ARG A 168 1.87 0.86 29.51
CA ARG A 168 1.26 -0.23 30.27
C ARG A 168 0.15 -0.90 29.46
N GLU A 169 -0.11 -2.18 29.75
CA GLU A 169 -1.13 -2.95 29.03
C GLU A 169 -2.52 -2.28 29.07
N SER A 170 -2.91 -1.70 30.20
CA SER A 170 -4.18 -0.97 30.37
C SER A 170 -4.27 0.34 29.57
N GLU A 171 -3.16 0.83 29.02
CA GLU A 171 -3.08 2.12 28.31
C GLU A 171 -2.94 1.92 26.79
N LEU A 172 -2.74 0.69 26.31
CA LEU A 172 -2.44 0.40 24.89
C LEU A 172 -3.48 0.95 23.92
N GLU A 173 -4.76 0.80 24.24
CA GLU A 173 -5.85 1.26 23.37
C GLU A 173 -5.85 2.78 23.19
N ASN A 174 -5.38 3.56 24.18
CA ASN A 174 -5.23 5.02 24.07
C ASN A 174 -4.19 5.42 22.99
N TYR A 175 -3.34 4.48 22.59
CA TYR A 175 -2.35 4.66 21.54
C TYR A 175 -2.72 3.98 20.22
N GLY A 176 -3.93 3.43 20.10
CA GLY A 176 -4.39 2.69 18.92
C GLY A 176 -3.77 1.30 18.82
N ILE A 177 -3.35 0.72 19.96
CA ILE A 177 -2.71 -0.60 20.01
C ILE A 177 -3.69 -1.58 20.64
N TYR A 178 -4.01 -2.66 19.92
CA TYR A 178 -5.00 -3.65 20.32
C TYR A 178 -4.34 -5.03 20.45
N ARG A 179 -4.61 -5.71 21.56
CA ARG A 179 -4.20 -7.11 21.73
C ARG A 179 -5.25 -8.02 21.09
N ILE A 180 -4.87 -8.78 20.07
CA ILE A 180 -5.75 -9.72 19.39
C ILE A 180 -5.64 -11.08 20.08
N ALA A 181 -6.68 -11.43 20.84
CA ALA A 181 -6.90 -12.74 21.46
C ALA A 181 -5.84 -13.20 22.48
N ASN A 182 -6.00 -14.43 22.99
CA ASN A 182 -5.08 -15.12 23.92
C ASN A 182 -3.71 -15.50 23.29
N GLN A 183 -3.36 -14.96 22.11
CA GLN A 183 -2.21 -15.38 21.30
C GLN A 183 -1.03 -14.39 21.33
N ASP A 184 -1.05 -13.39 22.22
CA ASP A 184 0.00 -12.36 22.34
C ASP A 184 0.36 -11.65 21.02
N ILE A 185 -0.65 -11.46 20.16
CA ILE A 185 -0.54 -10.69 18.91
C ILE A 185 -0.99 -9.26 19.19
N TYR A 186 -0.18 -8.29 18.80
CA TYR A 186 -0.45 -6.87 18.96
C TYR A 186 -0.69 -6.23 17.60
N GLU A 187 -1.79 -5.50 17.46
CA GLU A 187 -2.14 -4.75 16.25
C GLU A 187 -2.09 -3.26 16.53
N ILE A 188 -1.21 -2.55 15.84
CA ILE A 188 -1.17 -1.10 15.82
C ILE A 188 -2.08 -0.63 14.68
N ARG A 189 -3.13 0.12 15.01
CA ARG A 189 -4.00 0.79 14.04
C ARG A 189 -3.77 2.29 14.13
N CYS A 190 -3.42 2.89 13.00
CA CYS A 190 -3.23 4.33 12.91
C CYS A 190 -4.32 4.94 12.05
N ASP A 191 -5.30 5.57 12.71
CA ASP A 191 -6.51 6.12 12.08
C ASP A 191 -6.22 7.14 10.96
N PHE A 192 -5.03 7.74 10.95
CA PHE A 192 -4.64 8.78 9.99
C PHE A 192 -3.78 8.26 8.84
N THR A 193 -3.32 7.01 8.89
CA THR A 193 -2.39 6.46 7.90
C THR A 193 -2.97 5.31 7.11
N ALA A 194 -4.24 4.90 7.27
CA ALA A 194 -4.82 3.74 6.57
C ALA A 194 -3.87 2.52 6.52
N ALA A 195 -3.07 2.36 7.58
CA ALA A 195 -2.01 1.38 7.69
C ALA A 195 -2.11 0.73 9.06
N SER A 196 -1.97 -0.59 9.09
CA SER A 196 -1.99 -1.36 10.32
C SER A 196 -0.86 -2.38 10.31
N VAL A 197 -0.33 -2.65 11.51
CA VAL A 197 0.76 -3.61 11.69
C VAL A 197 0.38 -4.59 12.78
N ARG A 198 0.37 -5.88 12.47
CA ARG A 198 0.27 -6.95 13.46
C ARG A 198 1.64 -7.53 13.72
N PHE A 199 1.93 -7.78 14.99
CA PHE A 199 3.22 -8.28 15.42
C PHE A 199 3.08 -9.15 16.67
N ASP A 200 3.77 -10.29 16.67
CA ASP A 200 3.77 -11.23 17.80
C ASP A 200 5.18 -11.46 18.39
N GLY A 201 6.18 -10.69 17.95
CA GLY A 201 7.59 -10.90 18.30
C GLY A 201 8.42 -11.57 17.20
N ILE A 202 7.78 -12.26 16.26
CA ILE A 202 8.45 -13.06 15.21
C ILE A 202 7.82 -12.77 13.84
N ASN A 203 6.50 -12.84 13.75
CA ASN A 203 5.72 -12.62 12.54
C ASN A 203 5.24 -11.18 12.47
N ILE A 204 5.35 -10.56 11.29
CA ILE A 204 4.87 -9.22 10.99
C ILE A 204 3.84 -9.32 9.86
N ILE A 205 2.68 -8.69 10.04
CA ILE A 205 1.70 -8.50 8.96
C ILE A 205 1.47 -7.00 8.84
N VAL A 206 1.68 -6.47 7.64
CA VAL A 206 1.46 -5.05 7.32
C VAL A 206 0.30 -4.99 6.36
N ARG A 207 -0.71 -4.18 6.67
CA ARG A 207 -1.79 -3.85 5.74
C ARG A 207 -1.79 -2.37 5.46
N ILE A 208 -1.95 -2.01 4.19
CA ILE A 208 -2.02 -0.63 3.72
C ILE A 208 -3.23 -0.48 2.78
N GLY A 209 -3.87 0.69 2.79
CA GLY A 209 -4.93 0.99 1.82
C GLY A 209 -4.37 1.32 0.42
N ASP A 210 -5.24 1.22 -0.59
CA ASP A 210 -4.92 1.54 -2.00
C ASP A 210 -4.31 2.94 -2.21
N GLU A 211 -4.49 3.86 -1.27
CA GLU A 211 -3.86 5.18 -1.31
C GLU A 211 -2.32 5.16 -1.38
N TYR A 212 -1.70 4.03 -1.01
CA TYR A 212 -0.26 3.79 -1.07
C TYR A 212 0.21 3.09 -2.34
N MET A 213 -0.71 2.74 -3.25
CA MET A 213 -0.34 2.16 -4.54
C MET A 213 0.61 3.10 -5.29
N ASN A 214 1.73 2.58 -5.82
CA ASN A 214 2.83 3.29 -6.48
C ASN A 214 3.57 4.33 -5.62
N ARG A 215 3.39 4.29 -4.29
CA ARG A 215 4.08 5.18 -3.35
C ARG A 215 5.02 4.44 -2.43
N GLN A 216 4.93 3.12 -2.41
CA GLN A 216 5.64 2.30 -1.45
C GLN A 216 7.09 2.09 -1.86
N CYS A 217 7.99 2.07 -0.88
CA CYS A 217 9.29 1.44 -1.04
C CYS A 217 9.68 0.68 0.24
N GLY A 218 10.46 -0.39 0.07
CA GLY A 218 10.85 -1.30 1.15
C GLY A 218 10.80 -2.77 0.73
N ILE A 219 11.14 -3.64 1.67
CA ILE A 219 11.07 -5.10 1.47
C ILE A 219 9.64 -5.58 1.14
N CYS A 220 8.59 -4.87 1.49
CA CYS A 220 7.24 -5.29 1.12
C CYS A 220 6.84 -5.02 -0.35
N GLY A 221 7.77 -4.56 -1.20
CA GLY A 221 7.52 -4.26 -2.61
C GLY A 221 7.01 -2.84 -2.83
N HIS A 222 6.68 -2.50 -4.10
CA HIS A 222 6.28 -1.15 -4.50
C HIS A 222 4.77 -0.94 -4.59
N TYR A 223 3.99 -2.02 -4.45
CA TYR A 223 2.54 -2.00 -4.47
C TYR A 223 2.02 -1.30 -5.73
N ASN A 224 2.41 -1.83 -6.88
CA ASN A 224 2.05 -1.32 -8.21
C ASN A 224 1.18 -2.32 -9.00
N GLY A 225 0.91 -3.51 -8.45
CA GLY A 225 0.20 -4.60 -9.11
C GLY A 225 1.08 -5.49 -9.99
N ASP A 226 2.38 -5.18 -10.13
CA ASP A 226 3.32 -5.96 -10.92
C ASP A 226 4.17 -6.87 -10.00
N ARG A 227 4.10 -8.18 -10.24
CA ARG A 227 4.85 -9.17 -9.46
C ARG A 227 6.29 -9.34 -9.95
N THR A 228 6.60 -8.82 -11.14
CA THR A 228 7.87 -9.06 -11.81
C THR A 228 8.97 -8.13 -11.29
N ASP A 229 8.64 -6.88 -10.95
CA ASP A 229 9.60 -5.82 -10.57
C ASP A 229 9.76 -5.61 -9.05
N GLU A 230 9.27 -6.55 -8.23
CA GLU A 230 9.25 -6.40 -6.77
C GLU A 230 10.63 -6.37 -6.09
N LEU A 231 11.69 -6.81 -6.78
CA LEU A 231 13.07 -6.79 -6.25
C LEU A 231 13.79 -5.51 -6.64
N ARG A 232 13.14 -4.39 -6.40
CA ARG A 232 13.65 -3.08 -6.77
C ARG A 232 14.23 -2.37 -5.56
N LYS A 233 15.45 -1.87 -5.74
CA LYS A 233 16.28 -1.29 -4.69
C LYS A 233 15.74 0.06 -4.22
N SER A 234 16.27 0.55 -3.10
CA SER A 234 15.97 1.90 -2.59
C SER A 234 16.34 3.03 -3.54
N ASP A 235 17.22 2.77 -4.52
CA ASP A 235 17.55 3.69 -5.60
C ASP A 235 16.57 3.61 -6.80
N ASN A 236 15.53 2.78 -6.72
CA ASN A 236 14.56 2.45 -7.76
C ASN A 236 15.15 1.75 -9.00
N GLU A 237 16.37 1.22 -8.92
CA GLU A 237 16.86 0.29 -9.93
C GLU A 237 16.48 -1.16 -9.57
N GLU A 238 16.33 -2.00 -10.58
CA GLU A 238 16.12 -3.43 -10.39
C GLU A 238 17.38 -4.06 -9.81
N ALA A 239 17.23 -4.86 -8.75
CA ALA A 239 18.33 -5.58 -8.14
C ALA A 239 18.73 -6.79 -9.00
N ARG A 240 20.04 -7.07 -9.08
CA ARG A 240 20.51 -8.29 -9.77
C ARG A 240 20.24 -9.57 -8.98
N ASN A 241 20.04 -9.44 -7.68
CA ASN A 241 19.78 -10.53 -6.76
C ASN A 241 19.18 -10.00 -5.45
N LEU A 242 18.67 -10.92 -4.63
CA LEU A 242 18.05 -10.62 -3.33
C LEU A 242 19.00 -9.88 -2.36
N ARG A 243 20.31 -10.11 -2.47
CA ARG A 243 21.32 -9.47 -1.61
C ARG A 243 21.41 -7.98 -1.89
N GLU A 244 21.51 -7.60 -3.16
CA GLU A 244 21.57 -6.20 -3.57
C GLU A 244 20.26 -5.48 -3.20
N PHE A 245 19.12 -6.16 -3.41
CA PHE A 245 17.81 -5.69 -2.98
C PHE A 245 17.77 -5.42 -1.47
N HIS A 246 18.10 -6.41 -0.64
CA HIS A 246 18.07 -6.28 0.82
C HIS A 246 19.02 -5.19 1.32
N SER A 247 20.26 -5.20 0.83
CA SER A 247 21.30 -4.26 1.26
C SER A 247 20.89 -2.81 1.00
N SER A 248 20.15 -2.55 -0.09
CA SER A 248 19.65 -1.22 -0.41
C SER A 248 18.64 -0.67 0.62
N TYR A 249 17.96 -1.54 1.38
CA TYR A 249 16.97 -1.18 2.39
C TYR A 249 17.47 -1.30 3.83
N LEU A 250 18.75 -1.60 4.03
CA LEU A 250 19.37 -1.56 5.34
C LEU A 250 19.54 -0.10 5.80
N TYR A 251 19.06 0.19 7.00
CA TYR A 251 19.30 1.44 7.67
C TYR A 251 20.62 1.37 8.45
N THR A 252 21.69 1.90 7.84
CA THR A 252 23.06 1.94 8.38
C THR A 252 23.28 3.10 9.36
N GLY A 253 22.32 3.33 10.26
CA GLY A 253 22.48 4.27 11.37
C GLY A 253 23.56 3.81 12.37
N ALA A 254 23.84 4.63 13.39
CA ALA A 254 24.90 4.40 14.37
C ALA A 254 24.85 3.04 15.12
N ASP A 255 23.68 2.40 15.18
CA ASP A 255 23.45 1.11 15.84
C ASP A 255 23.60 -0.11 14.92
N CYS A 256 23.98 0.08 13.65
CA CYS A 256 24.16 -1.00 12.68
C CYS A 256 25.62 -1.46 12.66
N ASP A 257 25.86 -2.72 13.02
CA ASP A 257 27.17 -3.34 12.91
C ASP A 257 27.44 -3.75 11.45
N PRO A 258 28.51 -3.25 10.81
CA PRO A 258 28.87 -3.63 9.44
C PRO A 258 29.05 -5.14 9.23
N SER A 259 29.45 -5.90 10.26
CA SER A 259 29.57 -7.36 10.18
C SER A 259 28.23 -8.07 9.98
N ALA A 260 27.11 -7.41 10.33
CA ALA A 260 25.77 -7.92 10.07
C ALA A 260 25.44 -7.89 8.57
N ILE A 261 26.09 -7.00 7.80
CA ILE A 261 26.01 -6.94 6.33
C ILE A 261 26.81 -8.10 5.73
N GLU A 262 28.01 -8.39 6.26
CA GLU A 262 28.83 -9.54 5.83
C GLU A 262 28.16 -10.90 6.13
N ALA A 263 27.33 -10.99 7.17
CA ALA A 263 26.59 -12.22 7.48
C ALA A 263 25.56 -12.57 6.38
N LEU A 264 24.96 -11.56 5.72
CA LEU A 264 24.12 -11.77 4.54
C LEU A 264 24.90 -12.39 3.36
N GLU A 265 26.21 -12.19 3.33
CA GLU A 265 27.08 -12.68 2.27
C GLU A 265 27.39 -14.18 2.39
N ARG A 266 27.30 -14.76 3.60
CA ARG A 266 27.57 -16.20 3.83
C ARG A 266 26.35 -17.08 3.56
N ASP A 267 25.15 -16.69 3.99
CA ASP A 267 23.91 -17.47 3.78
C ASP A 267 23.51 -17.57 2.30
N SER A 268 23.90 -16.60 1.48
CA SER A 268 23.61 -16.59 0.04
C SER A 268 24.56 -17.47 -0.80
N SER A 269 25.52 -18.15 -0.17
CA SER A 269 26.41 -19.12 -0.84
C SER A 269 25.93 -20.57 -0.75
N GLU A 270 24.86 -20.85 0.00
CA GLU A 270 24.26 -22.19 0.12
C GLU A 270 22.91 -22.36 -0.62
N GLU A 271 22.23 -21.28 -1.00
CA GLU A 271 21.07 -21.32 -1.93
C GLU A 271 21.53 -20.93 -3.35
N GLY A 272 22.56 -21.63 -3.83
CA GLY A 272 22.99 -21.67 -5.24
C GLY A 272 22.26 -22.76 -6.02
N THR A 273 20.94 -22.84 -5.86
CA THR A 273 20.07 -23.56 -6.79
C THR A 273 18.81 -22.73 -6.92
N GLU A 274 18.53 -22.27 -8.14
CA GLU A 274 17.15 -22.06 -8.54
C GLU A 274 16.39 -23.32 -8.11
N GLU A 275 15.59 -23.24 -7.05
CA GLU A 275 14.51 -24.20 -6.87
C GLU A 275 13.56 -23.94 -8.03
N LYS A 276 13.87 -24.63 -9.12
CA LYS A 276 12.92 -24.98 -10.15
C LYS A 276 11.82 -25.72 -9.41
N TYR A 277 10.77 -24.99 -9.02
CA TYR A 277 9.51 -25.59 -8.61
C TYR A 277 9.00 -26.38 -9.82
N GLN A 278 9.47 -27.62 -9.95
CA GLN A 278 8.84 -28.63 -10.75
C GLN A 278 7.57 -28.97 -9.97
N MET A 279 6.46 -28.35 -10.36
CA MET A 279 5.16 -28.92 -10.02
C MET A 279 5.17 -30.31 -10.65
N ASP A 280 5.18 -31.35 -9.82
CA ASP A 280 4.80 -32.69 -10.25
C ASP A 280 3.36 -32.59 -10.75
N VAL A 281 3.22 -32.38 -12.06
CA VAL A 281 1.96 -32.58 -12.75
C VAL A 281 1.82 -34.08 -12.86
N ASP A 282 0.99 -34.64 -11.99
CA ASP A 282 0.46 -35.98 -12.21
C ASP A 282 -0.15 -36.00 -13.61
N GLU A 283 0.51 -36.73 -14.52
CA GLU A 283 -0.03 -37.12 -15.83
C GLU A 283 -1.21 -38.06 -15.60
N ASP A 284 -2.40 -37.51 -15.37
CA ASP A 284 -3.62 -38.08 -15.93
C ASP A 284 -4.73 -37.04 -15.86
N TYR A 285 -5.03 -36.42 -16.99
CA TYR A 285 -6.37 -36.20 -17.55
C TYR A 285 -6.18 -35.35 -18.80
N ASN A 286 -6.36 -36.00 -19.94
CA ASN A 286 -6.38 -35.37 -21.25
C ASN A 286 -7.63 -34.46 -21.34
N THR A 287 -7.46 -33.17 -21.04
CA THR A 287 -8.41 -32.12 -21.40
C THR A 287 -7.67 -31.09 -22.23
N GLU A 288 -7.98 -31.05 -23.52
CA GLU A 288 -7.58 -29.99 -24.45
C GLU A 288 -8.25 -28.66 -24.02
N ASP A 289 -7.79 -28.06 -22.93
CA ASP A 289 -8.16 -26.69 -22.58
C ASP A 289 -7.42 -25.75 -23.52
N LYS A 290 -8.17 -25.25 -24.50
CA LYS A 290 -7.70 -24.24 -25.45
C LYS A 290 -7.35 -22.99 -24.66
N LYS A 291 -6.04 -22.76 -24.42
CA LYS A 291 -5.53 -21.45 -23.97
C LYS A 291 -6.06 -20.40 -24.93
N GLU A 292 -6.94 -19.54 -24.45
CA GLU A 292 -7.53 -18.52 -25.29
C GLU A 292 -6.47 -17.45 -25.56
N ASN A 293 -6.26 -17.13 -26.84
CA ASN A 293 -5.44 -16.01 -27.24
C ASN A 293 -6.19 -14.71 -26.90
N ILE A 294 -5.64 -13.95 -25.97
CA ILE A 294 -6.14 -12.68 -25.49
C ILE A 294 -5.35 -11.56 -26.17
N GLN A 295 -6.04 -10.52 -26.62
CA GLN A 295 -5.38 -9.33 -27.16
C GLN A 295 -4.87 -8.45 -26.00
N PRO A 296 -3.63 -7.92 -26.10
CA PRO A 296 -3.12 -6.94 -25.14
C PRO A 296 -4.02 -5.70 -25.06
N VAL A 297 -4.20 -5.18 -23.85
CA VAL A 297 -4.89 -3.92 -23.58
C VAL A 297 -3.92 -2.75 -23.69
N GLN A 298 -4.43 -1.58 -24.10
CA GLN A 298 -3.61 -0.38 -24.24
C GLN A 298 -3.58 0.38 -22.91
N LYS A 299 -2.42 0.42 -22.25
CA LYS A 299 -2.24 1.08 -20.96
C LYS A 299 -1.16 2.15 -21.00
N THR A 300 -1.25 3.14 -20.13
CA THR A 300 -0.12 4.03 -19.86
C THR A 300 0.93 3.24 -19.09
N GLN A 301 2.05 2.95 -19.74
CA GLN A 301 3.15 2.27 -19.07
C GLN A 301 3.85 3.25 -18.15
N VAL A 302 4.00 2.84 -16.89
CA VAL A 302 4.75 3.57 -15.89
C VAL A 302 6.04 2.83 -15.65
N TYR A 303 7.15 3.55 -15.67
CA TYR A 303 8.35 3.07 -15.03
C TYR A 303 8.92 4.19 -14.19
N GLU A 304 9.62 3.83 -13.14
CA GLU A 304 10.15 4.81 -12.21
C GLU A 304 11.69 4.81 -12.26
N THR A 305 12.29 5.84 -11.69
CA THR A 305 13.74 5.96 -11.47
C THR A 305 13.94 6.52 -10.07
N HIS A 306 15.19 6.71 -9.63
CA HIS A 306 15.48 7.19 -8.27
C HIS A 306 14.65 8.42 -7.87
N ASN A 307 14.57 9.41 -8.77
CA ASN A 307 13.97 10.70 -8.50
C ASN A 307 12.73 11.02 -9.35
N ASP A 308 12.56 10.35 -10.49
CA ASP A 308 11.52 10.65 -11.46
C ASP A 308 10.62 9.44 -11.67
N ILE A 309 9.36 9.72 -11.96
CA ILE A 309 8.39 8.74 -12.46
C ILE A 309 8.01 9.12 -13.89
N CYS A 310 8.01 8.13 -14.76
CA CYS A 310 7.91 8.32 -16.20
C CYS A 310 6.65 7.64 -16.72
N PHE A 311 5.83 8.41 -17.42
CA PHE A 311 4.57 7.94 -18.00
C PHE A 311 4.72 7.88 -19.51
N SER A 312 4.28 6.79 -20.13
CA SER A 312 4.35 6.66 -21.58
C SER A 312 3.50 7.73 -22.24
N ARG A 313 4.08 8.41 -23.25
CA ARG A 313 3.40 9.47 -24.00
C ARG A 313 2.26 8.92 -24.86
N SER A 314 2.34 7.65 -25.21
CA SER A 314 1.30 6.95 -25.94
C SER A 314 0.97 5.65 -25.21
N PRO A 315 -0.28 5.15 -25.31
CA PRO A 315 -0.64 3.86 -24.76
C PRO A 315 0.28 2.76 -25.30
N VAL A 316 0.67 1.85 -24.42
CA VAL A 316 1.55 0.72 -24.68
C VAL A 316 0.74 -0.57 -24.48
N PRO A 317 0.87 -1.58 -25.36
CA PRO A 317 0.23 -2.88 -25.16
C PRO A 317 0.72 -3.57 -23.88
N GLU A 318 -0.20 -4.08 -23.06
CA GLU A 318 0.06 -4.84 -21.84
C GLU A 318 -0.95 -5.97 -21.71
N CYS A 319 -0.57 -7.10 -21.11
CA CYS A 319 -1.51 -8.20 -20.92
C CYS A 319 -2.51 -7.88 -19.79
N PRO A 320 -3.80 -8.17 -19.95
CA PRO A 320 -4.78 -7.97 -18.88
C PRO A 320 -4.49 -8.88 -17.68
N GLU A 321 -5.00 -8.50 -16.51
CA GLU A 321 -4.85 -9.30 -15.28
C GLU A 321 -5.30 -10.75 -15.49
N GLY A 322 -4.52 -11.69 -14.94
CA GLY A 322 -4.76 -13.13 -15.11
C GLY A 322 -4.32 -13.70 -16.47
N SER A 323 -3.55 -12.95 -17.26
CA SER A 323 -2.94 -13.43 -18.50
C SER A 323 -1.45 -13.11 -18.55
N SER A 324 -0.71 -13.83 -19.40
CA SER A 324 0.74 -13.65 -19.58
C SER A 324 1.11 -13.49 -21.06
N PRO A 325 2.19 -12.77 -21.40
CA PRO A 325 2.67 -12.68 -22.77
C PRO A 325 3.02 -14.07 -23.33
N SER A 326 2.48 -14.42 -24.50
CA SER A 326 2.90 -15.60 -25.27
C SER A 326 3.93 -15.25 -26.34
N GLU A 327 3.80 -14.07 -26.94
CA GLU A 327 4.77 -13.52 -27.88
C GLU A 327 4.97 -12.04 -27.57
N SER A 328 6.19 -11.57 -27.77
CA SER A 328 6.58 -10.20 -27.50
C SER A 328 7.48 -9.65 -28.60
N ARG A 329 7.53 -8.32 -28.69
CA ARG A 329 8.44 -7.60 -29.59
C ARG A 329 9.07 -6.41 -28.88
N ASN A 330 10.28 -6.05 -29.30
CA ASN A 330 10.94 -4.86 -28.80
C ASN A 330 10.40 -3.59 -29.48
N MET A 331 10.08 -2.56 -28.70
CA MET A 331 9.63 -1.26 -29.18
C MET A 331 10.29 -0.13 -28.38
N ASN A 332 10.63 0.98 -29.07
CA ASN A 332 11.07 2.19 -28.40
C ASN A 332 9.84 2.98 -27.97
N VAL A 333 9.67 3.15 -26.66
CA VAL A 333 8.59 3.92 -26.06
C VAL A 333 9.13 5.25 -25.57
N VAL A 334 8.35 6.30 -25.84
CA VAL A 334 8.63 7.67 -25.40
C VAL A 334 7.86 7.93 -24.11
N TYR A 335 8.53 8.50 -23.12
CA TYR A 335 7.95 8.83 -21.82
C TYR A 335 8.16 10.29 -21.47
N ASN A 336 7.27 10.82 -20.64
CA ASN A 336 7.44 12.09 -19.97
C ASN A 336 7.70 11.82 -18.49
N CYS A 337 8.88 12.21 -18.03
CA CYS A 337 9.37 11.98 -16.68
C CYS A 337 9.22 13.22 -15.81
N VAL A 338 8.46 13.10 -14.73
CA VAL A 338 8.28 14.14 -13.72
C VAL A 338 8.88 13.69 -12.40
N ARG A 339 9.27 14.63 -11.54
CA ARG A 339 9.73 14.30 -10.19
C ARG A 339 8.67 13.47 -9.47
N ARG A 340 9.08 12.35 -8.85
CA ARG A 340 8.20 11.43 -8.11
C ARG A 340 7.35 12.18 -7.08
N SER A 341 7.93 13.17 -6.43
CA SER A 341 7.25 13.96 -5.42
C SER A 341 6.30 15.02 -5.98
N SER A 342 6.32 15.30 -7.29
CA SER A 342 5.49 16.36 -7.88
C SER A 342 3.99 16.08 -7.75
N LYS A 343 3.19 17.15 -7.72
CA LYS A 343 1.72 17.04 -7.77
C LYS A 343 1.24 16.34 -9.04
N THR A 344 1.95 16.55 -10.15
CA THR A 344 1.67 15.89 -11.44
C THR A 344 1.84 14.38 -11.35
N ALA A 345 2.94 13.90 -10.78
CA ALA A 345 3.17 12.47 -10.54
C ALA A 345 2.04 11.85 -9.72
N ARG A 346 1.69 12.50 -8.59
CA ARG A 346 0.64 12.03 -7.69
C ARG A 346 -0.74 11.98 -8.38
N ALA A 347 -1.07 13.01 -9.16
CA ALA A 347 -2.34 13.05 -9.90
C ALA A 347 -2.40 11.97 -10.99
N ALA A 348 -1.31 11.78 -11.73
CA ALA A 348 -1.23 10.76 -12.78
C ALA A 348 -1.37 9.34 -12.19
N LEU A 349 -0.64 9.03 -11.12
CA LEU A 349 -0.77 7.76 -10.40
C LEU A 349 -2.17 7.52 -9.83
N ALA A 350 -2.81 8.56 -9.28
CA ALA A 350 -4.18 8.44 -8.77
C ALA A 350 -5.19 8.14 -9.89
N ASN A 351 -5.03 8.77 -11.06
CA ASN A 351 -5.91 8.51 -12.21
C ASN A 351 -5.74 7.08 -12.75
N LEU A 352 -4.51 6.54 -12.75
CA LEU A 352 -4.21 5.18 -13.21
C LEU A 352 -4.90 4.08 -12.39
N ARG A 353 -5.40 4.39 -11.18
CA ARG A 353 -6.22 3.44 -10.40
C ARG A 353 -7.59 3.17 -11.01
N THR A 354 -8.07 4.07 -11.89
CA THR A 354 -9.42 3.99 -12.46
C THR A 354 -9.44 4.07 -13.98
N GLN A 355 -8.29 4.33 -14.59
CA GLN A 355 -8.15 4.58 -16.02
C GLN A 355 -6.93 3.84 -16.56
N ASP A 356 -7.11 3.11 -17.66
CA ASP A 356 -6.00 2.44 -18.35
C ASP A 356 -5.03 3.43 -19.00
N VAL A 357 -5.52 4.60 -19.43
CA VAL A 357 -4.73 5.60 -20.16
C VAL A 357 -4.82 6.96 -19.48
N VAL A 358 -3.67 7.48 -19.08
CA VAL A 358 -3.48 8.82 -18.51
C VAL A 358 -2.43 9.57 -19.31
N GLN A 359 -2.74 10.80 -19.69
CA GLN A 359 -1.84 11.68 -20.44
C GLN A 359 -1.09 12.61 -19.49
N VAL A 360 0.24 12.57 -19.55
CA VAL A 360 1.12 13.46 -18.78
C VAL A 360 2.01 14.22 -19.76
N GLU A 361 1.73 15.49 -19.99
CA GLU A 361 2.52 16.32 -20.93
C GLU A 361 3.72 17.02 -20.28
N ALA A 362 3.70 17.14 -18.95
CA ALA A 362 4.78 17.76 -18.20
C ALA A 362 5.96 16.79 -18.00
N GLY A 363 7.16 17.35 -17.85
CA GLY A 363 8.37 16.58 -17.54
C GLY A 363 9.37 16.50 -18.68
N ASN A 364 10.51 15.87 -18.41
CA ASN A 364 11.56 15.67 -19.40
C ASN A 364 11.22 14.45 -20.26
N LYS A 365 11.44 14.56 -21.57
CA LYS A 365 11.26 13.44 -22.50
C LYS A 365 12.37 12.41 -22.31
N HIS A 366 12.00 11.15 -22.18
CA HIS A 366 12.93 10.01 -22.14
C HIS A 366 12.48 8.93 -23.12
N GLU A 367 13.42 8.23 -23.75
CA GLU A 367 13.12 7.13 -24.68
C GLU A 367 13.77 5.86 -24.18
N ARG A 368 12.99 4.77 -24.08
CA ARG A 368 13.46 3.48 -23.61
C ARG A 368 13.00 2.38 -24.56
N ARG A 369 13.89 1.43 -24.83
CA ARG A 369 13.56 0.19 -25.53
C ARG A 369 12.96 -0.79 -24.52
N VAL A 370 11.73 -1.21 -24.77
CA VAL A 370 10.98 -2.14 -23.90
C VAL A 370 10.42 -3.28 -24.74
N GLU A 371 10.30 -4.44 -24.12
CA GLU A 371 9.63 -5.60 -24.70
C GLU A 371 8.13 -5.50 -24.41
N ILE A 372 7.31 -5.57 -25.46
CA ILE A 372 5.86 -5.41 -25.38
C ILE A 372 5.14 -6.64 -25.94
N PRO A 373 4.07 -7.12 -25.29
CA PRO A 373 3.33 -8.29 -25.76
C PRO A 373 2.63 -8.00 -27.09
N THR A 374 2.70 -8.96 -28.01
CA THR A 374 1.89 -9.00 -29.22
C THR A 374 0.68 -9.91 -29.07
N THR A 375 0.81 -10.95 -28.24
CA THR A 375 -0.26 -11.89 -27.89
C THR A 375 -0.16 -12.23 -26.40
N CYS A 376 -1.31 -12.38 -25.76
CA CYS A 376 -1.42 -12.83 -24.37
C CYS A 376 -2.18 -14.16 -24.34
N ILE A 377 -1.91 -14.98 -23.34
CA ILE A 377 -2.64 -16.23 -23.08
C ILE A 377 -3.18 -16.23 -21.65
N SER A 378 -4.36 -16.80 -21.44
CA SER A 378 -4.93 -16.96 -20.10
C SER A 378 -4.00 -17.79 -19.21
N ALA A 379 -3.77 -17.33 -17.97
CA ALA A 379 -3.00 -18.08 -16.99
C ALA A 379 -3.86 -19.14 -16.31
N TYR A 380 -4.19 -20.21 -17.03
CA TYR A 380 -4.63 -21.51 -16.50
C TYR A 380 -4.12 -22.62 -17.41
#